data_AF-A0A1L9RP55-F1
#
_entry.id   AF-A0A1L9RP55-F1
#
_cell.length_a   1.000
_cell.length_b   1.000
_cell.length_c   1.000
_cell.angle_alpha   90.00
_cell.angle_beta   90.00
_cell.angle_gamma   90.00
#
_symmetry.space_group_name_H-M   'P 1'
#
loop_
_entity.id
_entity.type
_entity.pdbx_description
1 polymer ?
#
loop_
_entity_poly.entity_id
_entity_poly.type
_entity_poly.pdbx_seq_one_letter_code
_entity_poly.pdbx_strand_id
1 'polypeptide(L)'
;MLLLRRGPCLRSSSLTTRQYVSGLSTVFARCNSSFATNDFALLASRESSRNQIYQSLSSDPYVNLSIEHFLLENAPSDSNILFLYINRPCVVIGRNQNPWLETNLRALYNDRVKDGEQRNDEEDAVYVRRRSGGGAVFHDEGNLNYSVISPRTTFTRNKHAEMVVRALHRTGATNTSVNDRHDIVISNEGPIDPSEPQTRKISGSAFKLTRFRALHHGTCLLDSPNINDLGAFLRSPARGYIQAKGVESVRSPVANVSSVFADALAPFSIQAVIANIMEEFAQLYKVNPDAVRRGQRAHANDPELFAGDDWVAGTVGDFQTSEPEIRKGLDELRSLEWKYTQTPQFTFSTFPIEEDPREREPLPSSLPPSTRVFLRLKHGAIIESQVSISSDPSVASEQAIQVHQALNGRKLHEIQIPQWNKILRNLGAEADANIVQELSRFIGSKLGCD
;
A
#
# COMPACT_ATOMS: atom_id res chain seq x y z
N MET A 1 3.22 -28.74 48.72
CA MET A 1 4.19 -29.80 48.37
C MET A 1 3.39 -30.93 47.72
N LEU A 2 3.87 -31.43 46.56
CA LEU A 2 3.42 -32.62 45.81
C LEU A 2 2.08 -32.57 45.02
N LEU A 3 2.25 -32.24 43.73
CA LEU A 3 1.80 -32.95 42.52
C LEU A 3 1.03 -34.27 42.69
N LEU A 4 0.02 -34.49 41.83
CA LEU A 4 -0.04 -35.67 40.94
C LEU A 4 -1.00 -35.47 39.77
N ARG A 5 -0.64 -36.07 38.64
CA ARG A 5 -1.12 -35.86 37.27
C ARG A 5 -1.78 -37.16 36.76
N ARG A 6 -2.69 -37.00 35.79
CA ARG A 6 -3.10 -37.92 34.70
C ARG A 6 -4.15 -39.01 34.95
N GLY A 7 -5.13 -39.08 34.03
CA GLY A 7 -5.79 -40.32 33.59
C GLY A 7 -7.01 -40.08 32.69
N PRO A 8 -7.23 -40.81 31.58
CA PRO A 8 -7.95 -40.31 30.39
C PRO A 8 -9.34 -40.93 30.12
N CYS A 9 -10.01 -40.31 29.14
CA CYS A 9 -11.27 -40.69 28.51
C CYS A 9 -11.22 -42.07 27.84
N LEU A 10 -12.31 -42.84 27.95
CA LEU A 10 -12.87 -43.75 26.92
C LEU A 10 -14.12 -44.45 27.48
N ARG A 11 -15.28 -44.34 26.81
CA ARG A 11 -16.14 -45.48 26.45
C ARG A 11 -17.33 -45.06 25.59
N SER A 12 -17.41 -45.70 24.43
CA SER A 12 -18.58 -45.86 23.59
C SER A 12 -19.70 -46.64 24.29
N SER A 13 -20.96 -46.29 24.02
CA SER A 13 -22.00 -47.29 23.71
C SER A 13 -23.22 -46.63 23.08
N SER A 14 -23.64 -47.21 21.96
CA SER A 14 -24.87 -46.97 21.23
C SER A 14 -26.06 -47.63 21.93
N LEU A 15 -27.14 -46.90 22.16
CA LEU A 15 -28.47 -47.49 22.35
C LEU A 15 -29.53 -46.60 21.69
N THR A 16 -30.22 -47.21 20.73
CA THR A 16 -31.38 -46.70 19.99
C THR A 16 -32.61 -46.74 20.90
N THR A 17 -33.22 -45.60 21.18
CA THR A 17 -34.61 -45.54 21.67
C THR A 17 -35.35 -44.43 20.94
N ARG A 18 -36.34 -44.81 20.14
CA ARG A 18 -37.29 -43.93 19.47
C ARG A 18 -38.35 -43.52 20.49
N GLN A 19 -38.44 -42.24 20.86
CA GLN A 19 -39.62 -41.69 21.53
C GLN A 19 -40.03 -40.35 20.94
N TYR A 20 -41.34 -40.18 20.90
CA TYR A 20 -42.12 -39.15 20.20
C TYR A 20 -41.89 -37.73 20.72
N VAL A 21 -42.05 -36.78 19.79
CA VAL A 21 -41.92 -35.33 19.92
C VAL A 21 -42.95 -34.74 20.90
N SER A 22 -42.53 -33.82 21.77
CA SER A 22 -43.35 -32.67 22.16
C SER A 22 -42.47 -31.47 22.50
N GLY A 23 -42.98 -30.28 22.17
CA GLY A 23 -42.28 -29.00 22.02
C GLY A 23 -41.25 -28.66 23.09
N LEU A 24 -40.02 -28.45 22.63
CA LEU A 24 -39.01 -27.65 23.31
C LEU A 24 -38.47 -26.65 22.29
N SER A 25 -38.57 -25.37 22.66
CA SER A 25 -37.91 -24.25 22.01
C SER A 25 -36.54 -24.66 21.48
N THR A 26 -36.33 -24.50 20.17
CA THR A 26 -35.04 -24.68 19.53
C THR A 26 -34.08 -23.67 20.15
N VAL A 27 -33.38 -24.10 21.20
CA VAL A 27 -32.16 -23.43 21.63
C VAL A 27 -31.23 -23.60 20.44
N PHE A 28 -31.06 -22.56 19.64
CA PHE A 28 -30.01 -22.52 18.63
C PHE A 28 -28.70 -22.75 19.38
N ALA A 29 -28.21 -23.99 19.36
CA ALA A 29 -26.86 -24.29 19.81
C ALA A 29 -25.95 -23.41 18.97
N ARG A 30 -25.19 -22.53 19.62
CA ARG A 30 -24.22 -21.67 18.94
C ARG A 30 -23.10 -22.57 18.42
N CYS A 31 -23.22 -23.05 17.19
CA CYS A 31 -22.17 -23.80 16.49
C CYS A 31 -21.11 -22.83 15.98
N ASN A 32 -20.38 -22.19 16.89
CA ASN A 32 -19.21 -21.38 16.54
C ASN A 32 -17.98 -22.19 16.91
N SER A 33 -17.30 -22.74 15.90
CA SER A 33 -16.03 -23.45 16.10
C SER A 33 -14.88 -22.46 16.03
N SER A 34 -13.93 -22.61 16.96
CA SER A 34 -12.60 -22.02 16.84
C SER A 34 -11.74 -22.94 15.96
N PHE A 35 -10.92 -22.34 15.11
CA PHE A 35 -10.07 -23.02 14.15
C PHE A 35 -8.62 -22.56 14.31
N ALA A 36 -7.69 -23.41 13.89
CA ALA A 36 -6.29 -23.02 13.88
C ALA A 36 -6.06 -21.96 12.81
N THR A 37 -5.08 -21.08 13.04
CA THR A 37 -4.69 -20.04 12.08
C THR A 37 -4.24 -20.59 10.72
N ASN A 38 -3.77 -21.86 10.67
CA ASN A 38 -3.42 -22.59 9.44
C ASN A 38 -4.66 -22.98 8.61
N ASP A 39 -5.86 -22.97 9.19
CA ASP A 39 -7.09 -23.27 8.45
C ASP A 39 -7.58 -22.06 7.64
N PHE A 40 -6.84 -20.93 7.66
CA PHE A 40 -7.20 -19.68 6.99
C PHE A 40 -7.54 -19.89 5.51
N ALA A 41 -6.63 -20.50 4.74
CA ALA A 41 -6.81 -20.66 3.30
C ALA A 41 -8.04 -21.50 2.97
N LEU A 42 -8.28 -22.57 3.74
CA LEU A 42 -9.45 -23.43 3.63
C LEU A 42 -10.74 -22.66 3.95
N LEU A 43 -10.77 -21.94 5.07
CA LEU A 43 -11.96 -21.21 5.52
C LEU A 43 -12.32 -20.03 4.60
N ALA A 44 -11.31 -19.28 4.15
CA ALA A 44 -11.48 -18.15 3.24
C ALA A 44 -12.04 -18.58 1.87
N SER A 45 -11.66 -19.77 1.42
CA SER A 45 -12.05 -20.35 0.12
C SER A 45 -13.27 -21.28 0.20
N ARG A 46 -13.76 -21.59 1.41
CA ARG A 46 -14.90 -22.48 1.62
C ARG A 46 -16.16 -21.87 1.00
N GLU A 47 -16.84 -22.60 0.11
CA GLU A 47 -18.05 -22.15 -0.62
C GLU A 47 -19.16 -21.59 0.28
N SER A 48 -19.30 -22.13 1.50
CA SER A 48 -20.29 -21.61 2.45
C SER A 48 -19.87 -20.28 3.09
N SER A 49 -18.60 -19.87 3.05
CA SER A 49 -18.11 -18.63 3.66
C SER A 49 -18.51 -17.39 2.86
N ARG A 50 -19.79 -17.01 2.95
CA ARG A 50 -20.38 -15.89 2.21
C ARG A 50 -20.05 -14.53 2.79
N ASN A 51 -19.85 -14.43 4.11
CA ASN A 51 -19.53 -13.17 4.77
C ASN A 51 -18.28 -13.32 5.64
N GLN A 52 -17.23 -12.54 5.36
CA GLN A 52 -15.94 -12.73 6.01
C GLN A 52 -15.42 -11.41 6.60
N ILE A 53 -14.88 -11.44 7.82
CA ILE A 53 -14.30 -10.28 8.51
C ILE A 53 -12.91 -10.64 9.02
N TYR A 54 -11.87 -10.05 8.44
CA TYR A 54 -10.50 -10.27 8.84
C TYR A 54 -9.85 -8.99 9.31
N GLN A 55 -8.96 -9.14 10.28
CA GLN A 55 -8.09 -8.07 10.71
C GLN A 55 -6.64 -8.54 10.76
N SER A 56 -5.75 -7.79 10.14
CA SER A 56 -4.33 -8.12 10.19
C SER A 56 -3.70 -7.67 11.50
N LEU A 57 -2.89 -8.53 12.09
CA LEU A 57 -1.95 -8.23 13.16
C LEU A 57 -0.56 -7.86 12.63
N SER A 58 -0.29 -8.11 11.35
CA SER A 58 0.98 -7.73 10.72
C SER A 58 0.95 -6.26 10.33
N SER A 59 2.03 -5.55 10.63
CA SER A 59 2.29 -4.19 10.14
C SER A 59 3.06 -4.17 8.82
N ASP A 60 3.47 -5.33 8.28
CA ASP A 60 4.20 -5.40 7.02
C ASP A 60 3.22 -5.16 5.82
N PRO A 61 3.39 -4.07 5.05
CA PRO A 61 2.53 -3.80 3.89
C PRO A 61 2.58 -4.90 2.83
N TYR A 62 3.70 -5.62 2.69
CA TYR A 62 3.83 -6.72 1.74
C TYR A 62 2.99 -7.94 2.17
N VAL A 63 2.93 -8.23 3.47
CA VAL A 63 2.08 -9.31 4.02
C VAL A 63 0.62 -8.94 3.83
N ASN A 64 0.22 -7.73 4.23
CA ASN A 64 -1.16 -7.26 4.13
C ASN A 64 -1.67 -7.26 2.69
N LEU A 65 -0.89 -6.73 1.73
CA LEU A 65 -1.28 -6.75 0.31
C LEU A 65 -1.27 -8.15 -0.32
N SER A 66 -0.52 -9.09 0.24
CA SER A 66 -0.52 -10.49 -0.23
C SER A 66 -1.74 -11.25 0.27
N ILE A 67 -2.13 -11.05 1.54
CA ILE A 67 -3.39 -11.58 2.10
C ILE A 67 -4.58 -10.99 1.36
N GLU A 68 -4.60 -9.66 1.14
CA GLU A 68 -5.63 -8.99 0.35
C GLU A 68 -5.79 -9.62 -1.04
N HIS A 69 -4.67 -9.89 -1.72
CA HIS A 69 -4.70 -10.51 -3.04
C HIS A 69 -5.18 -11.96 -2.98
N PHE A 70 -4.76 -12.74 -1.99
CA PHE A 70 -5.24 -14.10 -1.79
C PHE A 70 -6.77 -14.15 -1.61
N LEU A 71 -7.32 -13.29 -0.75
CA LEU A 71 -8.76 -13.17 -0.55
C LEU A 71 -9.51 -12.80 -1.84
N LEU A 72 -8.92 -11.95 -2.67
CA LEU A 72 -9.51 -11.55 -3.96
C LEU A 72 -9.58 -12.70 -4.97
N GLU A 73 -8.55 -13.54 -5.01
CA GLU A 73 -8.46 -14.61 -6.03
C GLU A 73 -9.15 -15.91 -5.58
N ASN A 74 -9.11 -16.24 -4.28
CA ASN A 74 -9.48 -17.57 -3.81
C ASN A 74 -10.84 -17.66 -3.09
N ALA A 75 -11.43 -16.54 -2.66
CA ALA A 75 -12.71 -16.58 -1.97
C ALA A 75 -13.92 -16.88 -2.91
N PRO A 76 -15.03 -17.44 -2.40
CA PRO A 76 -16.20 -17.87 -3.19
C PRO A 76 -16.93 -16.76 -3.90
N SER A 77 -17.26 -16.96 -5.18
CA SER A 77 -18.01 -16.08 -6.13
C SER A 77 -18.74 -14.85 -5.58
N ASP A 78 -19.68 -15.18 -4.73
CA ASP A 78 -20.75 -14.36 -4.20
C ASP A 78 -20.46 -13.82 -2.79
N SER A 79 -19.28 -14.08 -2.24
CA SER A 79 -18.88 -13.66 -0.90
C SER A 79 -18.57 -12.17 -0.78
N ASN A 80 -18.78 -11.64 0.41
CA ASN A 80 -18.43 -10.29 0.84
C ASN A 80 -17.39 -10.37 1.96
N ILE A 81 -16.30 -9.63 1.82
CA ILE A 81 -15.15 -9.71 2.73
C ILE A 81 -14.80 -8.29 3.16
N LEU A 82 -14.67 -8.08 4.47
CA LEU A 82 -14.01 -6.93 5.05
C LEU A 82 -12.65 -7.36 5.56
N PHE A 83 -11.59 -6.71 5.08
CA PHE A 83 -10.22 -6.89 5.57
C PHE A 83 -9.68 -5.54 6.04
N LEU A 84 -9.28 -5.48 7.32
CA LEU A 84 -8.76 -4.27 7.95
C LEU A 84 -7.29 -4.47 8.33
N TYR A 85 -6.45 -3.47 8.08
CA TYR A 85 -5.03 -3.55 8.43
C TYR A 85 -4.40 -2.15 8.60
N ILE A 86 -3.37 -2.08 9.42
CA ILE A 86 -2.52 -0.90 9.61
C ILE A 86 -1.12 -1.31 9.21
N ASN A 87 -0.43 -0.47 8.43
CA ASN A 87 0.94 -0.73 8.02
C ASN A 87 1.91 0.12 8.85
N ARG A 88 3.11 -0.39 9.07
CA ARG A 88 4.27 0.43 9.46
C ARG A 88 4.55 1.51 8.39
N PRO A 89 5.41 2.50 8.66
CA PRO A 89 5.80 3.52 7.69
C PRO A 89 6.09 2.93 6.31
N CYS A 90 5.34 3.38 5.30
CA CYS A 90 5.56 2.99 3.92
C CYS A 90 4.94 3.96 2.92
N VAL A 91 5.50 4.00 1.70
CA VAL A 91 4.88 4.66 0.55
C VAL A 91 4.33 3.60 -0.39
N VAL A 92 3.01 3.63 -0.60
CA VAL A 92 2.31 2.70 -1.49
C VAL A 92 1.91 3.42 -2.78
N ILE A 93 2.50 3.04 -3.90
CA ILE A 93 2.16 3.58 -5.23
C ILE A 93 1.24 2.65 -6.01
N GLY A 94 0.43 3.22 -6.91
CA GLY A 94 -0.45 2.49 -7.80
C GLY A 94 0.29 1.66 -8.85
N ARG A 95 -0.41 0.66 -9.40
CA ARG A 95 0.12 -0.32 -10.37
C ARG A 95 0.90 0.30 -11.53
N ASN A 96 0.39 1.40 -12.09
CA ASN A 96 0.87 2.06 -13.31
C ASN A 96 1.53 3.43 -13.03
N GLN A 97 2.05 3.64 -11.83
CA GLN A 97 2.74 4.86 -11.46
C GLN A 97 4.26 4.76 -11.66
N ASN A 98 4.92 5.92 -11.75
CA ASN A 98 6.36 6.03 -11.82
C ASN A 98 6.94 6.37 -10.43
N PRO A 99 7.73 5.48 -9.80
CA PRO A 99 8.26 5.73 -8.45
C PRO A 99 9.19 6.95 -8.39
N TRP A 100 9.98 7.18 -9.43
CA TRP A 100 10.87 8.34 -9.54
C TRP A 100 10.11 9.66 -9.73
N LEU A 101 8.85 9.64 -10.15
CA LEU A 101 8.02 10.86 -10.29
C LEU A 101 7.18 11.11 -9.02
N GLU A 102 6.73 10.05 -8.38
CA GLU A 102 5.72 10.10 -7.32
C GLU A 102 6.31 10.10 -5.90
N THR A 103 7.57 9.69 -5.73
CA THR A 103 8.14 9.44 -4.41
C THR A 103 9.55 10.01 -4.28
N ASN A 104 9.93 10.36 -3.05
CA ASN A 104 11.30 10.64 -2.68
C ASN A 104 12.00 9.34 -2.26
N LEU A 105 12.52 8.58 -3.23
CA LEU A 105 13.13 7.27 -2.96
C LEU A 105 14.31 7.30 -1.99
N ARG A 106 14.98 8.46 -1.82
CA ARG A 106 16.08 8.64 -0.86
C ARG A 106 15.58 8.68 0.59
N ALA A 107 14.35 9.15 0.81
CA ALA A 107 13.71 9.18 2.12
C ALA A 107 13.15 7.80 2.54
N LEU A 108 13.20 6.81 1.64
CA LEU A 108 12.68 5.47 1.88
C LEU A 108 13.83 4.49 2.10
N TYR A 109 13.51 3.35 2.71
CA TYR A 109 14.43 2.22 2.83
C TYR A 109 14.94 1.79 1.45
N ASN A 110 16.26 1.76 1.27
CA ASN A 110 16.88 1.45 -0.02
C ASN A 110 17.09 -0.07 -0.21
N ASP A 111 16.03 -0.76 -0.60
CA ASP A 111 16.02 -2.19 -0.90
C ASP A 111 16.80 -2.63 -2.16
N ARG A 112 17.51 -1.70 -2.82
CA ARG A 112 18.32 -1.97 -4.02
C ARG A 112 19.79 -2.26 -3.68
N VAL A 113 20.22 -2.01 -2.44
CA VAL A 113 21.60 -2.27 -1.98
C VAL A 113 21.64 -3.64 -1.31
N LYS A 114 22.54 -4.52 -1.77
CA LYS A 114 22.65 -5.90 -1.25
C LYS A 114 23.62 -6.06 -0.08
N ASP A 115 24.53 -5.10 0.11
CA ASP A 115 25.66 -5.21 1.03
C ASP A 115 25.74 -4.00 1.98
N GLY A 116 25.57 -4.23 3.29
CA GLY A 116 26.45 -3.61 4.28
C GLY A 116 25.91 -2.51 5.21
N GLU A 117 24.96 -1.67 4.80
CA GLU A 117 24.43 -0.62 5.69
C GLU A 117 22.96 -0.89 6.01
N GLN A 118 22.77 -1.73 7.03
CA GLN A 118 21.46 -2.02 7.61
C GLN A 118 20.91 -0.74 8.24
N ARG A 119 20.20 0.08 7.46
CA ARG A 119 19.08 0.79 8.06
C ARG A 119 18.09 -0.25 8.56
N ASN A 120 17.55 -0.03 9.74
CA ASN A 120 16.68 -1.00 10.38
C ASN A 120 15.37 -1.07 9.56
N ASP A 121 15.15 -2.18 8.85
CA ASP A 121 13.95 -2.43 8.00
C ASP A 121 12.62 -2.18 8.75
N GLU A 122 12.66 -2.15 10.09
CA GLU A 122 11.50 -1.94 10.96
C GLU A 122 11.17 -0.45 11.20
N GLU A 123 12.14 0.46 11.17
CA GLU A 123 11.92 1.89 11.46
C GLU A 123 11.77 2.74 10.19
N ASP A 124 12.42 2.34 9.09
CA ASP A 124 12.38 3.11 7.86
C ASP A 124 11.09 2.90 7.05
N ALA A 125 10.66 3.97 6.39
CA ALA A 125 9.54 3.89 5.47
C ALA A 125 9.87 3.04 4.23
N VAL A 126 9.15 1.94 4.02
CA VAL A 126 9.41 1.04 2.88
C VAL A 126 8.65 1.47 1.61
N TYR A 127 9.22 1.20 0.44
CA TYR A 127 8.57 1.44 -0.85
C TYR A 127 7.75 0.23 -1.33
N VAL A 128 6.48 0.44 -1.69
CA VAL A 128 5.57 -0.64 -2.09
C VAL A 128 4.79 -0.26 -3.35
N ARG A 129 4.64 -1.21 -4.28
CA ARG A 129 3.73 -1.09 -5.43
C ARG A 129 2.54 -2.02 -5.26
N ARG A 130 1.32 -1.49 -5.25
CA ARG A 130 0.08 -2.30 -5.15
C ARG A 130 -0.43 -2.78 -6.50
N ARG A 131 -1.32 -3.77 -6.48
CA ARG A 131 -1.95 -4.37 -7.69
C ARG A 131 -3.12 -3.55 -8.26
N SER A 132 -3.69 -2.62 -7.49
CA SER A 132 -4.75 -1.70 -7.91
C SER A 132 -4.18 -0.41 -8.52
N GLY A 133 -5.04 0.36 -9.21
CA GLY A 133 -4.68 1.68 -9.74
C GLY A 133 -4.67 2.78 -8.69
N GLY A 134 -4.64 4.04 -9.13
CA GLY A 134 -4.69 5.24 -8.27
C GLY A 134 -3.31 5.86 -7.98
N GLY A 135 -3.30 6.86 -7.10
CA GLY A 135 -2.12 7.65 -6.73
C GLY A 135 -1.23 7.03 -5.64
N ALA A 136 -0.15 7.74 -5.30
CA ALA A 136 0.76 7.40 -4.22
C ALA A 136 0.24 7.92 -2.88
N VAL A 137 0.38 7.12 -1.83
CA VAL A 137 -0.05 7.44 -0.47
C VAL A 137 1.03 6.98 0.52
N PHE A 138 1.10 7.66 1.66
CA PHE A 138 1.94 7.26 2.77
C PHE A 138 1.07 6.65 3.86
N HIS A 139 1.52 5.53 4.44
CA HIS A 139 0.86 4.88 5.58
C HIS A 139 1.82 4.87 6.76
N ASP A 140 1.25 4.93 7.96
CA ASP A 140 1.88 4.66 9.24
C ASP A 140 0.81 4.11 10.20
N GLU A 141 1.16 4.00 11.48
CA GLU A 141 0.32 3.45 12.55
C GLU A 141 -0.99 4.22 12.75
N GLY A 142 -1.03 5.50 12.35
CA GLY A 142 -2.22 6.36 12.42
C GLY A 142 -3.11 6.27 11.18
N ASN A 143 -2.75 5.47 10.18
CA ASN A 143 -3.51 5.28 8.95
C ASN A 143 -4.13 3.87 8.87
N LEU A 144 -5.44 3.79 9.06
CA LEU A 144 -6.19 2.54 8.87
C LEU A 144 -6.44 2.28 7.39
N ASN A 145 -6.19 1.06 6.94
CA ASN A 145 -6.62 0.60 5.62
C ASN A 145 -7.83 -0.31 5.77
N TYR A 146 -8.83 -0.08 4.91
CA TYR A 146 -9.96 -0.97 4.76
C TYR A 146 -9.98 -1.52 3.35
N SER A 147 -10.28 -2.81 3.21
CA SER A 147 -10.45 -3.48 1.93
C SER A 147 -11.76 -4.24 1.95
N VAL A 148 -12.67 -3.89 1.05
CA VAL A 148 -13.93 -4.59 0.86
C VAL A 148 -13.95 -5.27 -0.49
N ILE A 149 -14.02 -6.60 -0.44
CA ILE A 149 -14.12 -7.46 -1.62
C ILE A 149 -15.57 -7.93 -1.72
N SER A 150 -16.17 -7.78 -2.90
CA SER A 150 -17.57 -8.14 -3.12
C SER A 150 -17.83 -8.57 -4.57
N PRO A 151 -18.99 -9.17 -4.88
CA PRO A 151 -19.34 -9.53 -6.24
C PRO A 151 -19.38 -8.29 -7.13
N ARG A 152 -18.74 -8.38 -8.30
CA ARG A 152 -18.62 -7.25 -9.24
C ARG A 152 -19.98 -6.67 -9.66
N THR A 153 -21.02 -7.50 -9.70
CA THR A 153 -22.39 -7.10 -10.06
C THR A 153 -23.05 -6.16 -9.06
N THR A 154 -22.61 -6.17 -7.80
CA THR A 154 -23.19 -5.36 -6.71
C THR A 154 -22.30 -4.20 -6.26
N PHE A 155 -21.17 -4.02 -6.97
CA PHE A 155 -20.15 -3.05 -6.63
C PHE A 155 -20.44 -1.69 -7.25
N THR A 156 -20.34 -0.63 -6.43
CA THR A 156 -20.25 0.76 -6.89
C THR A 156 -19.12 1.44 -6.13
N ARG A 157 -18.50 2.47 -6.74
CA ARG A 157 -17.31 3.13 -6.18
C ARG A 157 -17.57 3.82 -4.83
N ASN A 158 -18.76 4.37 -4.63
CA ASN A 158 -19.12 5.05 -3.38
C ASN A 158 -19.53 4.09 -2.26
N LYS A 159 -20.05 2.89 -2.58
CA LYS A 159 -20.74 2.02 -1.62
C LYS A 159 -20.00 1.81 -0.31
N HIS A 160 -18.70 1.49 -0.37
CA HIS A 160 -17.92 1.24 0.86
C HIS A 160 -17.26 2.49 1.42
N ALA A 161 -17.03 3.54 0.63
CA ALA A 161 -16.60 4.82 1.16
C ALA A 161 -17.71 5.44 2.02
N GLU A 162 -18.97 5.37 1.56
CA GLU A 162 -20.16 5.76 2.32
C GLU A 162 -20.36 4.90 3.58
N MET A 163 -20.02 3.61 3.51
CA MET A 163 -20.01 2.72 4.67
C MET A 163 -19.02 3.20 5.75
N VAL A 164 -17.82 3.60 5.33
CA VAL A 164 -16.83 4.18 6.25
C VAL A 164 -17.27 5.54 6.78
N VAL A 165 -17.89 6.40 5.96
CA VAL A 165 -18.47 7.68 6.42
C VAL A 165 -19.50 7.45 7.52
N ARG A 166 -20.44 6.51 7.37
CA ARG A 166 -21.40 6.19 8.42
C ARG A 166 -20.73 5.70 9.71
N ALA A 167 -19.65 4.92 9.59
CA ALA A 167 -18.88 4.49 10.75
C ALA A 167 -18.18 5.67 11.47
N LEU A 168 -17.67 6.65 10.72
CA LEU A 168 -17.08 7.88 11.25
C LEU A 168 -18.13 8.80 11.89
N HIS A 169 -19.35 8.86 11.35
CA HIS A 169 -20.44 9.61 11.97
C HIS A 169 -20.79 9.05 13.36
N ARG A 170 -20.75 7.72 13.53
CA ARG A 170 -20.96 7.07 14.83
C ARG A 170 -19.87 7.37 15.85
N THR A 171 -18.65 7.72 15.42
CA THR A 171 -17.60 8.17 16.34
C THR A 171 -17.69 9.65 16.67
N GLY A 172 -18.51 10.43 15.95
CA GLY A 172 -18.70 11.88 16.15
C GLY A 172 -18.15 12.74 15.02
N ALA A 173 -17.47 12.17 14.02
CA ALA A 173 -16.95 12.90 12.86
C ALA A 173 -18.03 13.12 11.79
N THR A 174 -19.11 13.84 12.15
CA THR A 174 -20.34 14.01 11.35
C THR A 174 -20.17 14.91 10.13
N ASN A 175 -19.11 15.71 10.07
CA ASN A 175 -18.77 16.59 8.95
C ASN A 175 -17.97 15.88 7.82
N THR A 176 -17.95 14.55 7.83
CA THR A 176 -17.30 13.74 6.80
C THR A 176 -18.26 13.32 5.69
N SER A 177 -17.79 13.29 4.44
CA SER A 177 -18.59 12.90 3.28
C SER A 177 -17.73 12.33 2.15
N VAL A 178 -18.35 11.63 1.21
CA VAL A 178 -17.68 11.14 -0.01
C VAL A 178 -17.80 12.21 -1.11
N ASN A 179 -16.69 12.57 -1.74
CA ASN A 179 -16.68 13.53 -2.85
C ASN A 179 -16.84 12.83 -4.23
N ASP A 180 -16.90 13.62 -5.30
CA ASP A 180 -17.06 13.11 -6.67
C ASP A 180 -15.91 12.20 -7.16
N ARG A 181 -14.75 12.29 -6.51
CA ARG A 181 -13.58 11.42 -6.80
C ARG A 181 -13.57 10.15 -5.96
N HIS A 182 -14.62 9.91 -5.18
CA HIS A 182 -14.74 8.77 -4.26
C HIS A 182 -13.74 8.81 -3.09
N ASP A 183 -13.16 9.97 -2.80
CA ASP A 183 -12.38 10.22 -1.58
C ASP A 183 -13.33 10.53 -0.42
N ILE A 184 -12.94 10.22 0.82
CA ILE A 184 -13.63 10.76 2.00
C ILE A 184 -12.92 12.05 2.41
N VAL A 185 -13.70 13.10 2.57
CA VAL A 185 -13.25 14.43 2.98
C VAL A 185 -13.92 14.83 4.28
N ILE A 186 -13.24 15.68 5.03
CA ILE A 186 -13.79 16.43 6.16
C ILE A 186 -13.98 17.89 5.75
N SER A 187 -15.13 18.45 6.09
CA SER A 187 -15.43 19.87 5.84
C SER A 187 -15.22 20.69 7.11
N ASN A 188 -14.52 21.82 7.00
CA ASN A 188 -14.37 22.76 8.10
C ASN A 188 -15.55 23.75 8.10
N GLU A 189 -16.23 23.92 9.24
CA GLU A 189 -17.35 24.86 9.41
C GLU A 189 -16.93 26.19 10.08
N GLY A 190 -15.61 26.42 10.24
CA GLY A 190 -15.07 27.63 10.88
C GLY A 190 -15.13 28.90 10.01
N PRO A 191 -14.74 30.07 10.55
CA PRO A 191 -14.64 31.31 9.78
C PRO A 191 -13.82 31.06 8.52
N ILE A 192 -14.35 31.50 7.38
CA ILE A 192 -13.68 31.35 6.08
C ILE A 192 -12.43 32.23 6.10
N ASP A 193 -11.30 31.65 6.50
CA ASP A 193 -10.02 32.16 6.05
C ASP A 193 -9.88 31.75 4.57
N PRO A 194 -9.85 32.70 3.62
CA PRO A 194 -9.69 32.39 2.20
C PRO A 194 -8.41 31.60 1.89
N SER A 195 -7.43 31.61 2.80
CA SER A 195 -6.18 30.87 2.67
C SER A 195 -6.26 29.40 3.09
N GLU A 196 -7.30 29.00 3.83
CA GLU A 196 -7.47 27.62 4.27
C GLU A 196 -8.38 26.80 3.34
N PRO A 197 -8.03 25.53 3.06
CA PRO A 197 -8.88 24.67 2.25
C PRO A 197 -10.16 24.31 3.01
N GLN A 198 -11.31 24.59 2.38
CA GLN A 198 -12.64 24.30 2.93
C GLN A 198 -12.84 22.81 3.24
N THR A 199 -12.26 21.94 2.41
CA THR A 199 -12.31 20.48 2.58
C THR A 199 -10.92 19.91 2.60
N ARG A 200 -10.66 19.01 3.55
CA ARG A 200 -9.41 18.24 3.64
C ARG A 200 -9.70 16.77 3.46
N LYS A 201 -8.85 16.07 2.69
CA LYS A 201 -8.99 14.64 2.42
C LYS A 201 -8.55 13.82 3.64
N ILE A 202 -9.36 12.86 4.05
CA ILE A 202 -9.04 11.93 5.13
C ILE A 202 -8.90 10.48 4.63
N SER A 203 -9.47 10.15 3.47
CA SER A 203 -9.42 8.80 2.88
C SER A 203 -9.21 8.88 1.38
N GLY A 204 -8.29 8.09 0.85
CA GLY A 204 -8.16 7.88 -0.59
C GLY A 204 -8.57 6.47 -0.99
N SER A 205 -9.30 6.35 -2.09
CA SER A 205 -9.83 5.08 -2.59
C SER A 205 -9.08 4.57 -3.82
N ALA A 206 -8.92 3.26 -3.91
CA ALA A 206 -8.44 2.57 -5.11
C ALA A 206 -9.20 1.26 -5.34
N PHE A 207 -9.23 0.81 -6.60
CA PHE A 207 -10.09 -0.27 -7.02
C PHE A 207 -9.33 -1.29 -7.88
N LYS A 208 -9.72 -2.57 -7.77
CA LYS A 208 -9.31 -3.63 -8.69
C LYS A 208 -10.51 -4.50 -9.03
N LEU A 209 -10.81 -4.63 -10.32
CA LEU A 209 -11.90 -5.48 -10.81
C LEU A 209 -11.31 -6.73 -11.46
N THR A 210 -11.84 -7.89 -11.09
CA THR A 210 -11.59 -9.16 -11.79
C THR A 210 -12.83 -9.54 -12.62
N ARG A 211 -12.88 -10.77 -13.12
CA ARG A 211 -14.04 -11.25 -13.88
C ARG A 211 -15.31 -11.26 -13.03
N PHE A 212 -15.22 -11.75 -11.80
CA PHE A 212 -16.38 -11.96 -10.92
C PHE A 212 -16.39 -11.06 -9.68
N ARG A 213 -15.23 -10.52 -9.28
CA ARG A 213 -15.10 -9.72 -8.07
C ARG A 213 -14.71 -8.27 -8.32
N ALA A 214 -15.04 -7.44 -7.35
CA ALA A 214 -14.51 -6.11 -7.19
C ALA A 214 -13.87 -5.99 -5.81
N LEU A 215 -12.66 -5.43 -5.80
CA LEU A 215 -11.96 -4.98 -4.61
C LEU A 215 -11.99 -3.46 -4.58
N HIS A 216 -12.43 -2.92 -3.45
CA HIS A 216 -12.27 -1.52 -3.10
C HIS A 216 -11.48 -1.46 -1.81
N HIS A 217 -10.30 -0.87 -1.88
CA HIS A 217 -9.56 -0.53 -0.68
C HIS A 217 -9.35 0.97 -0.57
N GLY A 218 -9.29 1.45 0.66
CA GLY A 218 -9.02 2.83 0.94
C GLY A 218 -8.18 2.98 2.19
N THR A 219 -7.49 4.11 2.25
CA THR A 219 -6.81 4.58 3.45
C THR A 219 -7.77 5.36 4.31
N CYS A 220 -7.49 5.57 5.59
CA CYS A 220 -8.22 6.49 6.45
C CYS A 220 -7.23 7.05 7.46
N LEU A 221 -6.88 8.33 7.30
CA LEU A 221 -6.00 9.08 8.20
C LEU A 221 -6.74 9.32 9.51
N LEU A 222 -6.52 8.44 10.47
CA LEU A 222 -7.18 8.50 11.76
C LEU A 222 -6.40 9.42 12.69
N ASP A 223 -5.11 9.15 12.88
CA ASP A 223 -4.24 9.90 13.81
C ASP A 223 -2.75 9.76 13.44
N SER A 224 -2.39 10.02 12.18
CA SER A 224 -1.00 9.92 11.72
C SER A 224 -0.14 11.04 12.32
N PRO A 225 1.00 10.72 12.98
CA PRO A 225 1.94 11.72 13.48
C PRO A 225 2.71 12.41 12.33
N ASN A 226 2.79 11.78 11.16
CA ASN A 226 3.54 12.28 10.00
C ASN A 226 2.72 13.18 9.07
N ILE A 227 1.47 13.50 9.42
CA ILE A 227 0.54 14.20 8.51
C ILE A 227 1.08 15.53 7.96
N ASN A 228 1.90 16.24 8.76
CA ASN A 228 2.49 17.52 8.35
C ASN A 228 3.75 17.37 7.48
N ASP A 229 4.33 16.17 7.42
CA ASP A 229 5.58 15.90 6.69
C ASP A 229 5.44 14.80 5.62
N LEU A 230 4.22 14.44 5.22
CA LEU A 230 3.98 13.51 4.09
C LEU A 230 4.70 13.95 2.81
N GLY A 231 4.95 15.26 2.67
CA GLY A 231 5.71 15.83 1.56
C GLY A 231 7.15 15.33 1.47
N ALA A 232 7.81 15.02 2.59
CA ALA A 232 9.18 14.49 2.59
C ALA A 232 9.28 13.15 1.85
N PHE A 233 8.23 12.33 1.89
CA PHE A 233 8.16 11.02 1.25
C PHE A 233 7.53 11.05 -0.15
N LEU A 234 6.57 11.95 -0.39
CA LEU A 234 5.74 11.99 -1.61
C LEU A 234 6.15 13.08 -2.62
N ARG A 235 7.22 13.84 -2.36
CA ARG A 235 7.76 14.84 -3.30
C ARG A 235 9.06 14.36 -3.92
N SER A 236 8.97 13.86 -5.15
CA SER A 236 10.15 13.46 -5.91
C SER A 236 11.10 14.65 -6.16
N PRO A 237 12.41 14.50 -5.88
CA PRO A 237 13.43 15.46 -6.26
C PRO A 237 13.68 15.52 -7.77
N ALA A 238 13.25 14.49 -8.53
CA ALA A 238 13.36 14.41 -9.98
C ALA A 238 12.11 14.93 -10.72
N ARG A 239 11.05 15.38 -10.02
CA ARG A 239 9.79 15.79 -10.67
C ARG A 239 9.99 16.84 -11.78
N GLY A 240 10.89 17.81 -11.58
CA GLY A 240 11.21 18.84 -12.57
C GLY A 240 11.97 18.35 -13.81
N TYR A 241 12.48 17.13 -13.77
CA TYR A 241 13.34 16.53 -14.81
C TYR A 241 12.64 15.38 -15.54
N ILE A 242 11.48 14.92 -15.06
CA ILE A 242 10.79 13.74 -15.56
C ILE A 242 9.55 14.11 -16.36
N GLN A 243 9.43 13.51 -17.55
CA GLN A 243 8.20 13.41 -18.31
C GLN A 243 7.81 11.92 -18.39
N ALA A 244 6.68 11.54 -17.82
CA ALA A 244 6.28 10.13 -17.72
C ALA A 244 4.91 9.87 -18.35
N LYS A 245 4.75 8.68 -18.92
CA LYS A 245 3.42 8.09 -19.14
C LYS A 245 2.95 7.46 -17.83
N GLY A 246 1.64 7.23 -17.69
CA GLY A 246 1.07 6.53 -16.54
C GLY A 246 0.09 7.40 -15.75
N VAL A 247 -0.17 6.98 -14.51
CA VAL A 247 -1.10 7.67 -13.60
C VAL A 247 -0.32 8.58 -12.66
N GLU A 248 -0.55 9.88 -12.73
CA GLU A 248 -0.04 10.83 -11.74
C GLU A 248 -0.93 10.89 -10.50
N SER A 249 -0.34 11.17 -9.35
CA SER A 249 -1.11 11.43 -8.13
C SER A 249 -1.79 12.79 -8.18
N VAL A 250 -3.05 12.83 -7.74
CA VAL A 250 -3.78 14.09 -7.52
C VAL A 250 -3.53 14.56 -6.09
N ARG A 251 -2.79 15.65 -5.94
CA ARG A 251 -2.49 16.24 -4.63
C ARG A 251 -3.76 16.84 -4.02
N SER A 252 -3.91 16.71 -2.71
CA SER A 252 -5.02 17.32 -1.96
C SER A 252 -4.54 17.64 -0.55
N PRO A 253 -4.99 18.75 0.06
CA PRO A 253 -4.83 18.97 1.49
C PRO A 253 -5.42 17.80 2.28
N VAL A 254 -4.78 17.40 3.36
CA VAL A 254 -5.20 16.24 4.19
C VAL A 254 -5.44 16.65 5.64
N ALA A 255 -6.20 15.83 6.36
CA ALA A 255 -6.42 15.98 7.79
C ALA A 255 -6.55 14.60 8.46
N ASN A 256 -6.26 14.55 9.77
CA ASN A 256 -6.58 13.40 10.60
C ASN A 256 -8.03 13.50 11.08
N VAL A 257 -8.72 12.37 11.19
CA VAL A 257 -10.05 12.30 11.83
C VAL A 257 -9.97 12.74 13.30
N SER A 258 -8.87 12.44 14.00
CA SER A 258 -8.63 12.84 15.39
C SER A 258 -8.75 14.35 15.62
N SER A 259 -8.52 15.18 14.59
CA SER A 259 -8.63 16.64 14.69
C SER A 259 -10.03 17.14 15.05
N VAL A 260 -11.09 16.37 14.75
CA VAL A 260 -12.47 16.68 15.15
C VAL A 260 -12.67 16.59 16.66
N PHE A 261 -11.80 15.84 17.33
CA PHE A 261 -11.90 15.52 18.75
C PHE A 261 -10.92 16.32 19.61
N ALA A 262 -10.24 17.34 19.06
CA ALA A 262 -9.26 18.14 19.78
C ALA A 262 -9.81 18.77 21.07
N ASP A 263 -11.08 19.19 21.04
CA ASP A 263 -11.79 19.78 22.19
C ASP A 263 -12.78 18.81 22.86
N ALA A 264 -12.79 17.53 22.46
CA ALA A 264 -13.72 16.54 23.00
C ALA A 264 -13.28 16.06 24.39
N LEU A 265 -14.25 15.79 25.28
CA LEU A 265 -13.99 15.28 26.62
C LEU A 265 -13.42 13.84 26.64
N ALA A 266 -13.74 13.05 25.61
CA ALA A 266 -13.28 11.67 25.47
C ALA A 266 -12.18 11.58 24.40
N PRO A 267 -11.11 10.79 24.63
CA PRO A 267 -10.04 10.64 23.66
C PRO A 267 -10.53 9.92 22.40
N PHE A 268 -9.98 10.32 21.25
CA PHE A 268 -10.19 9.62 19.99
C PHE A 268 -9.65 8.18 20.06
N SER A 269 -10.37 7.23 19.48
CA SER A 269 -10.00 5.82 19.49
C SER A 269 -10.09 5.20 18.10
N ILE A 270 -8.93 4.77 17.58
CA ILE A 270 -8.83 4.00 16.33
C ILE A 270 -9.65 2.70 16.44
N GLN A 271 -9.63 2.04 17.60
CA GLN A 271 -10.38 0.80 17.81
C GLN A 271 -11.89 1.01 17.76
N ALA A 272 -12.39 2.17 18.22
CA ALA A 272 -13.80 2.51 18.07
C ALA A 272 -14.19 2.70 16.59
N VAL A 273 -13.33 3.31 15.78
CA VAL A 273 -13.54 3.44 14.33
C VAL A 273 -13.57 2.07 13.66
N ILE A 274 -12.60 1.19 13.96
CA ILE A 274 -12.53 -0.19 13.45
C ILE A 274 -13.81 -0.96 13.79
N ALA A 275 -14.25 -0.91 15.06
CA ALA A 275 -15.46 -1.58 15.50
C ALA A 275 -16.71 -1.06 14.75
N ASN A 276 -16.82 0.27 14.56
CA ASN A 276 -17.93 0.86 13.81
C ASN A 276 -17.92 0.48 12.33
N ILE A 277 -16.75 0.34 11.70
CA ILE A 277 -16.63 -0.13 10.32
C ILE A 277 -17.11 -1.58 10.20
N MET A 278 -16.75 -2.45 11.16
CA MET A 278 -17.25 -3.84 11.19
C MET A 278 -18.78 -3.89 11.34
N GLU A 279 -19.36 -3.04 12.20
CA GLU A 279 -20.82 -2.94 12.37
C GLU A 279 -21.52 -2.44 11.09
N GLU A 280 -21.00 -1.40 10.45
CA GLU A 280 -21.55 -0.87 9.19
C GLU A 280 -21.46 -1.89 8.05
N PHE A 281 -20.36 -2.64 7.97
CA PHE A 281 -20.23 -3.76 7.03
C PHE A 281 -21.27 -4.85 7.31
N ALA A 282 -21.46 -5.20 8.59
CA ALA A 282 -22.43 -6.20 8.98
C ALA A 282 -23.87 -5.79 8.65
N GLN A 283 -24.21 -4.52 8.84
CA GLN A 283 -25.51 -3.99 8.46
C GLN A 283 -25.69 -3.97 6.94
N LEU A 284 -24.66 -3.55 6.19
CA LEU A 284 -24.69 -3.47 4.73
C LEU A 284 -24.91 -4.84 4.07
N TYR A 285 -24.30 -5.89 4.62
CA TYR A 285 -24.34 -7.25 4.06
C TYR A 285 -25.18 -8.25 4.86
N LYS A 286 -25.86 -7.80 5.92
CA LYS A 286 -26.66 -8.62 6.84
C LYS A 286 -25.86 -9.79 7.42
N VAL A 287 -24.62 -9.51 7.81
CA VAL A 287 -23.71 -10.49 8.39
C VAL A 287 -24.21 -10.95 9.75
N ASN A 288 -24.00 -12.22 10.08
CA ASN A 288 -24.35 -12.77 11.38
C ASN A 288 -23.66 -11.96 12.53
N PRO A 289 -24.41 -11.50 13.55
CA PRO A 289 -23.84 -10.74 14.67
C PRO A 289 -22.71 -11.46 15.42
N ASP A 290 -22.66 -12.80 15.38
CA ASP A 290 -21.54 -13.55 15.97
C ASP A 290 -20.22 -13.29 15.24
N ALA A 291 -20.23 -13.11 13.91
CA ALA A 291 -19.03 -12.78 13.15
C ALA A 291 -18.43 -11.45 13.61
N VAL A 292 -19.28 -10.44 13.82
CA VAL A 292 -18.87 -9.10 14.29
C VAL A 292 -18.31 -9.17 15.70
N ARG A 293 -19.01 -9.86 16.61
CA ARG A 293 -18.54 -10.07 17.98
C ARG A 293 -17.18 -10.76 18.03
N ARG A 294 -16.94 -11.73 17.14
CA ARG A 294 -15.66 -12.43 17.03
C ARG A 294 -14.59 -11.52 16.44
N GLY A 295 -14.88 -10.82 15.32
CA GLY A 295 -13.97 -9.87 14.69
C GLY A 295 -13.50 -8.77 15.66
N GLN A 296 -14.42 -8.14 16.39
CA GLN A 296 -14.11 -7.10 17.39
C GLN A 296 -13.27 -7.61 18.57
N ARG A 297 -13.38 -8.89 18.92
CA ARG A 297 -12.62 -9.50 20.03
C ARG A 297 -11.31 -10.14 19.60
N ALA A 298 -11.09 -10.32 18.30
CA ALA A 298 -9.95 -11.06 17.78
C ALA A 298 -8.60 -10.37 18.07
N HIS A 299 -8.62 -9.08 18.43
CA HIS A 299 -7.45 -8.34 18.91
C HIS A 299 -7.12 -8.53 20.39
N ALA A 300 -8.07 -8.98 21.21
CA ALA A 300 -7.88 -9.09 22.65
C ALA A 300 -7.25 -10.43 23.07
N ASN A 301 -7.19 -11.40 22.16
CA ASN A 301 -6.72 -12.77 22.39
C ASN A 301 -5.64 -13.15 21.35
N ASP A 302 -5.03 -14.33 21.53
CA ASP A 302 -4.16 -14.97 20.54
C ASP A 302 -4.82 -15.01 19.14
N PRO A 303 -4.03 -15.11 18.06
CA PRO A 303 -4.59 -15.16 16.72
C PRO A 303 -5.51 -16.36 16.57
N GLU A 304 -6.80 -16.09 16.37
CA GLU A 304 -7.86 -17.08 16.33
C GLU A 304 -8.78 -16.83 15.13
N LEU A 305 -9.18 -17.92 14.48
CA LEU A 305 -10.18 -17.92 13.43
C LEU A 305 -11.46 -18.57 13.94
N PHE A 306 -12.59 -17.95 13.67
CA PHE A 306 -13.91 -18.46 13.98
C PHE A 306 -14.69 -18.61 12.69
N ALA A 307 -15.48 -19.67 12.60
CA ALA A 307 -16.42 -19.82 11.51
C ALA A 307 -17.77 -20.34 12.00
N GLY A 308 -18.83 -19.83 11.39
CA GLY A 308 -20.18 -20.39 11.46
C GLY A 308 -20.55 -21.06 10.14
N ASP A 309 -21.86 -21.21 9.92
CA ASP A 309 -22.41 -21.84 8.70
C ASP A 309 -22.04 -21.04 7.44
N ASP A 310 -22.28 -19.73 7.48
CA ASP A 310 -22.14 -18.85 6.32
C ASP A 310 -21.09 -17.73 6.47
N TRP A 311 -20.34 -17.72 7.56
CA TRP A 311 -19.41 -16.65 7.89
C TRP A 311 -18.08 -17.14 8.47
N VAL A 312 -17.05 -16.29 8.32
CA VAL A 312 -15.72 -16.46 8.93
C VAL A 312 -15.28 -15.13 9.52
N ALA A 313 -14.70 -15.14 10.72
CA ALA A 313 -14.13 -13.94 11.31
C ALA A 313 -12.91 -14.25 12.16
N GLY A 314 -11.91 -13.36 12.17
CA GLY A 314 -10.74 -13.52 13.03
C GLY A 314 -9.56 -12.66 12.61
N THR A 315 -8.40 -12.98 13.18
CA THR A 315 -7.14 -12.31 12.85
C THR A 315 -6.27 -13.11 11.89
N VAL A 316 -5.51 -12.39 11.09
CA VAL A 316 -4.50 -12.89 10.15
C VAL A 316 -3.22 -12.05 10.27
N GLY A 317 -2.14 -12.42 9.60
CA GLY A 317 -0.87 -11.69 9.66
C GLY A 317 0.29 -12.54 9.16
N ASP A 318 1.44 -12.41 9.83
CA ASP A 318 2.69 -13.03 9.37
C ASP A 318 2.64 -14.56 9.34
N PHE A 319 1.80 -15.17 10.18
CA PHE A 319 1.61 -16.61 10.23
C PHE A 319 1.08 -17.16 8.89
N GLN A 320 0.21 -16.42 8.19
CA GLN A 320 -0.33 -16.83 6.89
C GLN A 320 0.71 -16.75 5.76
N THR A 321 1.91 -16.23 6.01
CA THR A 321 2.98 -16.24 5.00
C THR A 321 3.55 -17.64 4.74
N SER A 322 3.19 -18.64 5.53
CA SER A 322 3.48 -20.06 5.26
C SER A 322 2.61 -20.63 4.13
N GLU A 323 1.45 -20.02 3.85
CA GLU A 323 0.56 -20.44 2.77
C GLU A 323 1.22 -20.18 1.40
N PRO A 324 1.35 -21.19 0.53
CA PRO A 324 2.12 -21.08 -0.72
C PRO A 324 1.71 -19.93 -1.63
N GLU A 325 0.40 -19.66 -1.78
CA GLU A 325 -0.10 -18.59 -2.62
C GLU A 325 0.17 -17.20 -2.04
N ILE A 326 0.11 -17.05 -0.72
CA ILE A 326 0.43 -15.81 -0.01
C ILE A 326 1.93 -15.56 -0.09
N ARG A 327 2.75 -16.60 0.13
CA ARG A 327 4.20 -16.54 -0.04
C ARG A 327 4.60 -16.10 -1.44
N LYS A 328 3.99 -16.69 -2.47
CA LYS A 328 4.22 -16.29 -3.86
C LYS A 328 3.87 -14.81 -4.10
N GLY A 329 2.74 -14.35 -3.56
CA GLY A 329 2.34 -12.96 -3.61
C GLY A 329 3.34 -12.02 -2.92
N LEU A 330 3.88 -12.45 -1.78
CA LEU A 330 4.88 -11.73 -0.99
C LEU A 330 6.20 -11.59 -1.75
N ASP A 331 6.71 -12.70 -2.29
CA ASP A 331 7.96 -12.76 -3.06
C ASP A 331 7.87 -11.89 -4.32
N GLU A 332 6.72 -11.92 -5.00
CA GLU A 332 6.45 -11.02 -6.14
C GLU A 332 6.50 -9.56 -5.70
N LEU A 333 5.75 -9.16 -4.66
CA LEU A 333 5.68 -7.76 -4.23
C LEU A 333 7.03 -7.21 -3.74
N ARG A 334 7.86 -8.05 -3.12
CA ARG A 334 9.21 -7.69 -2.65
C ARG A 334 10.24 -7.66 -3.77
N SER A 335 9.99 -8.30 -4.91
CA SER A 335 10.91 -8.29 -6.03
C SER A 335 11.14 -6.88 -6.57
N LEU A 336 12.39 -6.56 -6.91
CA LEU A 336 12.72 -5.32 -7.61
C LEU A 336 11.99 -5.22 -8.96
N GLU A 337 11.69 -6.37 -9.56
CA GLU A 337 11.00 -6.45 -10.84
C GLU A 337 9.58 -5.91 -10.73
N TRP A 338 8.83 -6.35 -9.73
CA TRP A 338 7.50 -5.80 -9.47
C TRP A 338 7.57 -4.32 -9.10
N LYS A 339 8.48 -3.96 -8.21
CA LYS A 339 8.60 -2.59 -7.69
C LYS A 339 8.95 -1.57 -8.78
N TYR A 340 9.88 -1.87 -9.67
CA TYR A 340 10.46 -0.87 -10.58
C TYR A 340 10.22 -1.15 -12.07
N THR A 341 10.17 -2.40 -12.53
CA THR A 341 10.05 -2.71 -13.97
C THR A 341 8.61 -2.60 -14.50
N GLN A 342 7.64 -2.47 -13.59
CA GLN A 342 6.25 -2.16 -13.90
C GLN A 342 6.02 -0.68 -14.27
N THR A 343 7.05 0.15 -14.19
CA THR A 343 6.98 1.58 -14.48
C THR A 343 6.71 1.81 -15.98
N PRO A 344 5.66 2.57 -16.34
CA PRO A 344 5.43 2.96 -17.73
C PRO A 344 6.60 3.77 -18.29
N GLN A 345 6.66 3.88 -19.61
CA GLN A 345 7.73 4.63 -20.27
C GLN A 345 7.83 6.08 -19.77
N PHE A 346 9.04 6.54 -19.52
CA PHE A 346 9.32 7.92 -19.13
C PHE A 346 10.68 8.39 -19.65
N THR A 347 10.90 9.70 -19.62
CA THR A 347 12.18 10.33 -19.89
C THR A 347 12.64 11.13 -18.67
N PHE A 348 13.93 11.14 -18.42
CA PHE A 348 14.62 12.05 -17.52
C PHE A 348 15.53 12.95 -18.35
N SER A 349 15.41 14.27 -18.20
CA SER A 349 16.21 15.23 -18.96
C SER A 349 16.62 16.45 -18.14
N THR A 350 17.89 16.83 -18.20
CA THR A 350 18.43 18.06 -17.59
C THR A 350 18.28 19.30 -18.48
N PHE A 351 17.67 19.15 -19.64
CA PHE A 351 17.36 20.24 -20.57
C PHE A 351 15.95 20.08 -21.16
N PRO A 352 15.33 21.17 -21.66
CA PRO A 352 14.07 21.07 -22.40
C PRO A 352 14.23 20.19 -23.65
N ILE A 353 13.21 19.37 -23.92
CA ILE A 353 13.14 18.53 -25.13
C ILE A 353 11.82 18.82 -25.84
N GLU A 354 11.68 18.41 -27.10
CA GLU A 354 10.47 18.68 -27.89
C GLU A 354 9.20 18.15 -27.19
N GLU A 355 9.28 16.94 -26.60
CA GLU A 355 8.15 16.32 -25.90
C GLU A 355 7.86 16.92 -24.51
N ASP A 356 8.79 17.72 -23.97
CA ASP A 356 8.68 18.39 -22.68
C ASP A 356 9.51 19.69 -22.69
N PRO A 357 8.90 20.81 -23.14
CA PRO A 357 9.58 22.08 -23.31
C PRO A 357 9.75 22.86 -22.00
N ARG A 358 9.36 22.30 -20.85
CA ARG A 358 9.48 22.99 -19.55
C ARG A 358 10.95 23.30 -19.27
N GLU A 359 11.22 24.48 -18.74
CA GLU A 359 12.56 24.83 -18.25
C GLU A 359 12.95 23.90 -17.09
N ARG A 360 14.24 23.55 -17.03
CA ARG A 360 14.78 22.70 -15.97
C ARG A 360 15.45 23.57 -14.91
N GLU A 361 15.42 23.08 -13.68
CA GLU A 361 16.26 23.65 -12.62
C GLU A 361 17.73 23.64 -13.04
N PRO A 362 18.50 24.69 -12.67
CA PRO A 362 19.91 24.77 -13.01
C PRO A 362 20.68 23.61 -12.37
N LEU A 363 21.66 23.10 -13.13
CA LEU A 363 22.58 22.10 -12.62
C LEU A 363 23.46 22.69 -11.51
N PRO A 364 23.99 21.85 -10.60
CA PRO A 364 25.00 22.27 -9.63
C PRO A 364 26.15 23.02 -10.30
N SER A 365 26.65 24.08 -9.68
CA SER A 365 27.79 24.87 -10.18
C SER A 365 29.09 24.08 -10.28
N SER A 366 29.17 22.92 -9.62
CA SER A 366 30.28 21.97 -9.74
C SER A 366 30.32 21.25 -11.10
N LEU A 367 29.23 21.27 -11.87
CA LEU A 367 29.16 20.67 -13.20
C LEU A 367 29.34 21.73 -14.31
N PRO A 368 30.00 21.37 -15.44
CA PRO A 368 30.06 22.26 -16.60
C PRO A 368 28.66 22.68 -17.08
N PRO A 369 28.42 23.96 -17.46
CA PRO A 369 27.12 24.41 -17.99
C PRO A 369 26.65 23.68 -19.26
N SER A 370 27.61 23.12 -20.00
CA SER A 370 27.40 22.26 -21.17
C SER A 370 26.92 20.85 -20.82
N THR A 371 26.84 20.48 -19.53
CA THR A 371 26.39 19.15 -19.12
C THR A 371 24.97 18.88 -19.56
N ARG A 372 24.76 17.74 -20.23
CA ARG A 372 23.46 17.27 -20.70
C ARG A 372 23.30 15.83 -20.27
N VAL A 373 22.16 15.52 -19.65
CA VAL A 373 21.78 14.16 -19.29
C VAL A 373 20.36 13.94 -19.78
N PHE A 374 20.21 13.00 -20.71
CA PHE A 374 18.94 12.52 -21.20
C PHE A 374 18.90 10.99 -21.06
N LEU A 375 17.82 10.46 -20.51
CA LEU A 375 17.55 9.03 -20.40
C LEU A 375 16.11 8.77 -20.83
N ARG A 376 15.89 7.78 -21.70
CA ARG A 376 14.56 7.26 -22.02
C ARG A 376 14.47 5.82 -21.54
N LEU A 377 13.42 5.54 -20.77
CA LEU A 377 13.25 4.26 -20.10
C LEU A 377 11.93 3.61 -20.48
N LYS A 378 11.95 2.28 -20.59
CA LYS A 378 10.77 1.44 -20.79
C LYS A 378 10.89 0.18 -19.94
N HIS A 379 9.87 -0.11 -19.13
CA HIS A 379 9.87 -1.22 -18.16
C HIS A 379 11.10 -1.21 -17.24
N GLY A 380 11.50 -0.01 -16.79
CA GLY A 380 12.67 0.20 -15.94
C GLY A 380 14.03 0.09 -16.63
N ALA A 381 14.10 -0.37 -17.88
CA ALA A 381 15.35 -0.45 -18.66
C ALA A 381 15.59 0.82 -19.48
N ILE A 382 16.85 1.25 -19.56
CA ILE A 382 17.29 2.38 -20.38
C ILE A 382 17.36 1.91 -21.84
N ILE A 383 16.57 2.53 -22.71
CA ILE A 383 16.51 2.21 -24.15
C ILE A 383 17.21 3.25 -25.02
N GLU A 384 17.41 4.45 -24.49
CA GLU A 384 18.10 5.55 -25.15
C GLU A 384 18.73 6.42 -24.07
N SER A 385 19.92 6.95 -24.32
CA SER A 385 20.56 7.91 -23.43
C SER A 385 21.48 8.84 -24.21
N GLN A 386 21.53 10.10 -23.82
CA GLN A 386 22.49 11.08 -24.31
C GLN A 386 23.10 11.77 -23.09
N VAL A 387 24.37 11.47 -22.81
CA VAL A 387 25.09 12.02 -21.67
C VAL A 387 26.39 12.61 -22.15
N SER A 388 26.57 13.91 -21.92
CA SER A 388 27.77 14.64 -22.32
C SER A 388 28.07 15.77 -21.34
N ILE A 389 29.33 16.18 -21.29
CA ILE A 389 29.80 17.34 -20.51
C ILE A 389 30.48 18.39 -21.38
N SER A 390 30.91 18.04 -22.60
CA SER A 390 31.62 18.96 -23.49
C SER A 390 30.69 19.97 -24.16
N SER A 391 31.22 21.16 -24.43
CA SER A 391 30.55 22.19 -25.23
C SER A 391 30.82 22.02 -26.73
N ASP A 392 31.84 21.24 -27.10
CA ASP A 392 32.12 20.87 -28.49
C ASP A 392 31.10 19.81 -28.96
N PRO A 393 30.33 20.06 -30.05
CA PRO A 393 29.32 19.13 -30.52
C PRO A 393 29.85 17.75 -30.94
N SER A 394 31.06 17.69 -31.50
CA SER A 394 31.68 16.42 -31.92
C SER A 394 32.05 15.60 -30.70
N VAL A 395 32.73 16.21 -29.73
CA VAL A 395 33.12 15.54 -28.49
C VAL A 395 31.89 15.13 -27.68
N ALA A 396 30.88 16.00 -27.59
CA ALA A 396 29.62 15.67 -26.91
C ALA A 396 28.89 14.48 -27.55
N SER A 397 28.90 14.39 -28.88
CA SER A 397 28.31 13.25 -29.61
C SER A 397 29.07 11.95 -29.33
N GLU A 398 30.40 11.98 -29.31
CA GLU A 398 31.23 10.82 -28.98
C GLU A 398 31.00 10.36 -27.53
N GLN A 399 30.97 11.29 -26.58
CA GLN A 399 30.65 11.05 -25.17
C GLN A 399 29.29 10.35 -25.03
N ALA A 400 28.26 10.88 -25.71
CA ALA A 400 26.91 10.32 -25.66
C ALA A 400 26.88 8.88 -26.19
N ILE A 401 27.57 8.57 -27.30
CA ILE A 401 27.63 7.22 -27.86
C ILE A 401 28.31 6.25 -26.89
N GLN A 402 29.46 6.62 -26.32
CA GLN A 402 30.23 5.76 -25.42
C GLN A 402 29.45 5.45 -24.13
N VAL A 403 28.84 6.48 -23.52
CA VAL A 403 28.02 6.30 -22.32
C VAL A 403 26.75 5.50 -22.64
N HIS A 404 26.13 5.70 -23.81
CA HIS A 404 24.96 4.93 -24.22
C HIS A 404 25.26 3.45 -24.39
N GLN A 405 26.39 3.08 -25.00
CA GLN A 405 26.81 1.68 -25.11
C GLN A 405 26.92 1.00 -23.73
N ALA A 406 27.35 1.74 -22.71
CA ALA A 406 27.43 1.24 -21.35
C ALA A 406 26.07 1.17 -20.64
N LEU A 407 25.11 2.04 -20.96
CA LEU A 407 23.79 2.13 -20.32
C LEU A 407 22.69 1.28 -20.97
N ASN A 408 22.78 1.06 -22.29
CA ASN A 408 21.70 0.45 -23.06
C ASN A 408 21.28 -0.92 -22.49
N GLY A 409 19.98 -1.10 -22.25
CA GLY A 409 19.39 -2.31 -21.70
C GLY A 409 19.53 -2.47 -20.18
N ARG A 410 20.33 -1.64 -19.48
CA ARG A 410 20.45 -1.72 -18.02
C ARG A 410 19.17 -1.23 -17.34
N LYS A 411 18.81 -1.88 -16.24
CA LYS A 411 17.68 -1.44 -15.39
C LYS A 411 18.14 -0.33 -14.47
N LEU A 412 17.41 0.77 -14.45
CA LEU A 412 17.80 1.98 -13.70
C LEU A 412 17.96 1.74 -12.20
N HIS A 413 17.07 0.95 -11.60
CA HIS A 413 17.10 0.66 -10.17
C HIS A 413 18.29 -0.21 -9.73
N GLU A 414 19.03 -0.80 -10.68
CA GLU A 414 20.24 -1.57 -10.40
C GLU A 414 21.52 -0.71 -10.47
N ILE A 415 21.42 0.54 -10.93
CA ILE A 415 22.56 1.45 -11.11
C ILE A 415 22.69 2.34 -9.87
N GLN A 416 23.53 1.92 -8.92
CA GLN A 416 23.90 2.73 -7.75
C GLN A 416 25.08 3.67 -8.08
N ILE A 417 25.42 4.59 -7.17
CA ILE A 417 26.52 5.54 -7.35
C ILE A 417 27.83 4.88 -7.83
N PRO A 418 28.32 3.75 -7.28
CA PRO A 418 29.54 3.11 -7.78
C PRO A 418 29.45 2.66 -9.24
N GLN A 419 28.28 2.16 -9.67
CA GLN A 419 28.02 1.77 -11.05
C GLN A 419 27.93 3.01 -11.96
N TRP A 420 27.25 4.08 -11.52
CA TRP A 420 27.22 5.35 -12.24
C TRP A 420 28.64 5.92 -12.45
N ASN A 421 29.46 5.96 -11.40
CA ASN A 421 30.87 6.38 -11.51
C ASN A 421 31.63 5.55 -12.56
N LYS A 422 31.46 4.23 -12.57
CA LYS A 422 32.11 3.35 -13.55
C LYS A 422 31.62 3.63 -14.98
N ILE A 423 30.33 3.85 -15.16
CA ILE A 423 29.71 4.12 -16.45
C ILE A 423 30.14 5.49 -16.98
N LEU A 424 30.14 6.52 -16.13
CA LEU A 424 30.45 7.90 -16.51
C LEU A 424 31.94 8.13 -16.77
N ARG A 425 32.84 7.24 -16.34
CA ARG A 425 34.25 7.25 -16.81
C ARG A 425 34.40 7.05 -18.32
N ASN A 426 33.36 6.56 -19.01
CA ASN A 426 33.32 6.50 -20.47
C ASN A 426 33.09 7.88 -21.12
N LEU A 427 33.02 8.98 -20.36
CA LEU A 427 33.04 10.35 -20.92
C LEU A 427 34.43 10.76 -21.44
N GLY A 428 35.47 9.95 -21.20
CA GLY A 428 36.82 10.15 -21.73
C GLY A 428 37.68 11.08 -20.87
N ALA A 429 38.83 11.49 -21.43
CA ALA A 429 39.89 12.21 -20.70
C ALA A 429 39.48 13.62 -20.22
N GLU A 430 38.48 14.25 -20.85
CA GLU A 430 37.96 15.57 -20.43
C GLU A 430 37.13 15.50 -19.14
N ALA A 431 36.59 14.32 -18.80
CA ALA A 431 35.85 14.12 -17.57
C ALA A 431 36.84 13.73 -16.47
N ASP A 432 37.39 14.72 -15.77
CA ASP A 432 38.18 14.44 -14.58
C ASP A 432 37.37 13.63 -13.55
N ALA A 433 38.08 12.97 -12.63
CA ALA A 433 37.44 12.09 -11.65
C ALA A 433 36.43 12.83 -10.76
N ASN A 434 36.61 14.13 -10.56
CA ASN A 434 35.72 14.94 -9.73
C ASN A 434 34.40 15.22 -10.45
N ILE A 435 34.42 15.64 -11.71
CA ILE A 435 33.22 15.86 -12.54
C ILE A 435 32.40 14.58 -12.64
N VAL A 436 33.04 13.42 -12.85
CA VAL A 436 32.36 12.12 -12.87
C VAL A 436 31.64 11.86 -11.55
N GLN A 437 32.30 12.13 -10.43
CA GLN A 437 31.73 11.89 -9.09
C GLN A 437 30.60 12.86 -8.78
N GLU A 438 30.74 14.14 -9.12
CA GLU A 438 29.69 15.16 -9.00
C GLU A 438 28.46 14.81 -9.84
N LEU A 439 28.66 14.39 -11.10
CA LEU A 439 27.58 14.01 -12.00
C LEU A 439 26.87 12.75 -11.51
N SER A 440 27.62 11.76 -11.04
CA SER A 440 27.05 10.56 -10.42
C SER A 440 26.24 10.89 -9.17
N ARG A 441 26.73 11.80 -8.31
CA ARG A 441 26.00 12.23 -7.10
C ARG A 441 24.75 13.03 -7.45
N PHE A 442 24.81 13.90 -8.46
CA PHE A 442 23.63 14.60 -8.98
C PHE A 442 22.57 13.62 -9.46
N ILE A 443 22.91 12.69 -10.36
CA ILE A 443 21.97 11.68 -10.88
C ILE A 443 21.42 10.82 -9.73
N GLY A 444 22.30 10.36 -8.83
CA GLY A 444 21.94 9.60 -7.64
C GLY A 444 20.92 10.33 -6.77
N SER A 445 21.16 11.62 -6.47
CA SER A 445 20.27 12.45 -5.65
C SER A 445 18.87 12.64 -6.24
N LYS A 446 18.75 12.61 -7.58
CA LYS A 446 17.47 12.77 -8.29
C LYS A 446 16.73 11.44 -8.42
N LEU A 447 17.44 10.36 -8.73
CA LEU A 447 16.85 9.03 -8.97
C LEU A 447 16.85 8.13 -7.72
N GLY A 448 17.31 8.68 -6.60
CA GLY A 448 17.40 8.05 -5.28
C GLY A 448 18.33 6.85 -5.28
N CYS A 449 19.45 6.86 -5.99
CA CYS A 449 20.40 5.75 -6.06
C CYS A 449 21.63 5.96 -5.16
N ASP A 450 21.46 6.77 -4.12
CA ASP A 450 22.51 7.23 -3.21
C ASP A 450 22.54 6.52 -1.85
#